data_AF-A0A436W0E2-F1
#
_entry.id   AF-A0A436W0E2-F1
#
_cell.length_a   1.000
_cell.length_b   1.000
_cell.length_c   1.000
_cell.angle_alpha   90.00
_cell.angle_beta   90.00
_cell.angle_gamma   90.00
#
_symmetry.space_group_name_H-M   'P 1'
#
loop_
_entity.id
_entity.type
_entity.pdbx_description
1 polymer ?
#
loop_
_entity_poly.entity_id
_entity_poly.type
_entity_poly.pdbx_seq_one_letter_code
_entity_poly.pdbx_strand_id
1 'polypeptide(L)'
;MSFAERISVEALEADPYPIYAELRRIAPVAFVPAVNLWFVTRWKDVETVAKSPDIFSAVVGTSPVERPFGKPTILTTDGETHKQLRQGVDPKYR
;
A
#
# COMPACT_ATOMS: atom_id res chain seq x y z
N MET A 1 3.98 14.14 -21.05
CA MET A 1 4.01 13.72 -19.64
C MET A 1 2.64 13.19 -19.25
N SER A 2 2.60 12.06 -18.55
CA SER A 2 1.38 11.50 -17.98
C SER A 2 0.86 12.37 -16.82
N PHE A 3 -0.39 12.17 -16.40
CA PHE A 3 -0.90 12.82 -15.19
C PHE A 3 -0.08 12.44 -13.94
N ALA A 4 0.35 11.17 -13.84
CA ALA A 4 1.10 10.66 -12.69
C ALA A 4 2.49 11.31 -12.53
N GLU A 5 3.15 11.67 -13.63
CA GLU A 5 4.44 12.39 -13.62
C GLU A 5 4.33 13.82 -13.08
N ARG A 6 3.13 14.39 -13.01
CA ARG A 6 2.87 15.75 -12.52
C ARG A 6 2.42 15.80 -11.06
N ILE A 7 2.22 14.65 -10.42
CA ILE A 7 1.87 14.57 -9.00
C ILE A 7 3.10 14.95 -8.18
N SER A 8 2.92 15.82 -7.19
CA SER A 8 3.97 16.19 -6.22
C SER A 8 3.60 15.72 -4.81
N VAL A 9 4.59 15.66 -3.92
CA VAL A 9 4.38 15.31 -2.50
C VAL A 9 3.53 16.37 -1.82
N GLU A 10 3.79 17.65 -2.10
CA GLU A 10 3.06 18.77 -1.50
C GLU A 10 1.58 18.75 -1.85
N ALA A 11 1.24 18.39 -3.11
CA ALA A 11 -0.14 18.28 -3.54
C ALA A 11 -0.86 17.09 -2.87
N LEU A 12 -0.16 15.96 -2.68
CA LEU A 12 -0.69 14.80 -1.96
C LEU A 12 -0.92 15.09 -0.48
N GLU A 13 -0.05 15.88 0.14
CA GLU A 13 -0.19 16.30 1.54
C GLU A 13 -1.31 17.33 1.74
N ALA A 14 -1.47 18.26 0.79
CA ALA A 14 -2.48 19.32 0.89
C ALA A 14 -3.91 18.81 0.66
N ASP A 15 -4.16 18.13 -0.46
CA ASP A 15 -5.43 17.48 -0.77
C ASP A 15 -5.24 16.40 -1.85
N PRO A 16 -5.19 15.11 -1.48
CA PRO A 16 -4.95 14.03 -2.43
C PRO A 16 -6.22 13.60 -3.19
N TYR A 17 -7.42 14.00 -2.77
CA TYR A 17 -8.66 13.47 -3.32
C TYR A 17 -8.90 13.85 -4.80
N PRO A 18 -8.59 15.09 -5.25
CA PRO A 18 -8.63 15.44 -6.67
C PRO A 18 -7.69 14.58 -7.52
N ILE A 19 -6.49 14.29 -7.01
CA ILE A 19 -5.50 13.43 -7.68
C ILE A 19 -6.04 12.00 -7.82
N TYR A 20 -6.59 11.44 -6.75
CA TYR A 20 -7.20 10.10 -6.78
C TYR A 20 -8.39 10.03 -7.72
N ALA A 21 -9.22 11.08 -7.78
CA ALA A 21 -10.36 11.15 -8.67
C ALA A 21 -9.94 11.12 -10.14
N GLU A 22 -8.92 11.91 -10.50
CA GLU A 22 -8.40 11.92 -11.87
C GLU A 22 -7.72 10.59 -12.23
N LEU A 23 -6.89 10.03 -11.35
CA LEU A 23 -6.28 8.71 -11.56
C LEU A 23 -7.35 7.63 -11.81
N ARG A 24 -8.43 7.58 -11.02
CA ARG A 24 -9.53 6.62 -11.26
C ARG A 24 -10.13 6.73 -12.66
N ARG A 25 -10.20 7.95 -13.21
CA ARG A 25 -10.81 8.25 -14.51
C ARG A 25 -9.89 7.85 -15.66
N ILE A 26 -8.61 8.23 -15.61
CA ILE A 26 -7.71 8.16 -16.77
C ILE A 26 -6.54 7.18 -16.64
N ALA A 27 -6.12 6.84 -15.42
CA ALA A 27 -4.96 5.99 -15.17
C ALA A 27 -5.10 5.28 -13.79
N PRO A 28 -6.03 4.31 -13.67
CA PRO A 28 -6.43 3.76 -12.37
C PRO A 28 -5.34 2.96 -11.66
N VAL A 29 -4.37 2.47 -12.43
CA VAL A 29 -3.11 1.89 -11.97
C VAL A 29 -1.98 2.69 -12.61
N ALA A 30 -1.22 3.41 -11.80
CA ALA A 30 -0.16 4.29 -12.30
C ALA A 30 1.03 4.33 -11.34
N PHE A 31 2.24 4.32 -11.89
CA PHE A 31 3.43 4.62 -11.11
C PHE A 31 3.53 6.13 -10.90
N VAL A 32 3.72 6.55 -9.64
CA VAL A 32 3.84 7.94 -9.22
C VAL A 32 5.29 8.20 -8.81
N PRO A 33 6.10 8.85 -9.66
CA PRO A 33 7.53 9.01 -9.42
C PRO A 33 7.85 9.81 -8.15
N ALA A 34 7.03 10.81 -7.80
CA ALA A 34 7.27 11.67 -6.64
C ALA A 34 7.34 10.92 -5.31
N VAL A 35 6.69 9.77 -5.20
CA VAL A 35 6.71 8.92 -4.00
C VAL A 35 7.31 7.54 -4.26
N ASN A 36 7.76 7.26 -5.49
CA ASN A 36 8.31 5.97 -5.92
C ASN A 36 7.37 4.78 -5.62
N LEU A 37 6.07 4.93 -5.89
CA LEU A 37 5.05 3.92 -5.61
C LEU A 37 4.09 3.74 -6.78
N TRP A 38 3.52 2.53 -6.88
CA TRP A 38 2.35 2.28 -7.71
C TRP A 38 1.08 2.66 -6.95
N PHE A 39 0.24 3.48 -7.56
CA PHE A 39 -1.08 3.83 -7.05
C PHE A 39 -2.12 2.97 -7.74
N VAL A 40 -2.99 2.35 -6.94
CA VAL A 40 -4.17 1.60 -7.38
C VAL A 40 -5.38 2.31 -6.78
N THR A 41 -6.25 2.87 -7.62
CA THR A 41 -7.20 3.91 -7.15
C THR A 41 -8.67 3.54 -7.32
N ARG A 42 -9.00 2.50 -8.09
CA ARG A 42 -10.38 1.97 -8.18
C ARG A 42 -10.61 0.92 -7.11
N TRP A 43 -11.77 0.98 -6.47
CA TRP A 43 -12.12 0.09 -5.36
C TRP A 43 -11.93 -1.40 -5.69
N LYS A 44 -12.43 -1.85 -6.85
CA LYS A 44 -12.32 -3.26 -7.27
C LYS A 44 -10.86 -3.71 -7.41
N ASP A 45 -10.00 -2.83 -7.91
CA ASP A 45 -8.57 -3.13 -8.11
C ASP A 45 -7.85 -3.15 -6.75
N VAL A 46 -8.16 -2.20 -5.85
CA VAL A 46 -7.66 -2.17 -4.47
C VAL A 46 -8.04 -3.44 -3.72
N GLU A 47 -9.31 -3.85 -3.80
CA GLU A 47 -9.79 -5.08 -3.18
C GLU A 47 -9.07 -6.32 -3.72
N THR A 48 -8.86 -6.37 -5.05
CA THR A 48 -8.13 -7.47 -5.69
C THR A 48 -6.69 -7.55 -5.17
N VAL A 49 -5.98 -6.41 -5.12
CA VAL A 49 -4.61 -6.35 -4.61
C VAL A 49 -4.55 -6.77 -3.14
N ALA A 50 -5.43 -6.21 -2.30
CA ALA A 50 -5.44 -6.46 -0.87
C ALA A 50 -5.80 -7.92 -0.49
N LYS A 51 -6.56 -8.62 -1.34
CA LYS A 51 -7.02 -10.00 -1.09
C LYS A 51 -6.19 -11.07 -1.81
N SER A 52 -5.15 -10.69 -2.55
CA SER A 52 -4.34 -11.63 -3.33
C SER A 52 -2.88 -11.66 -2.84
N PRO A 53 -2.60 -12.09 -1.60
CA PRO A 53 -1.24 -12.08 -1.03
C PRO A 53 -0.25 -12.97 -1.79
N ASP A 54 -0.74 -13.99 -2.50
CA ASP A 54 0.08 -14.86 -3.36
C ASP A 54 0.66 -14.11 -4.59
N ILE A 55 0.07 -12.96 -4.94
CA ILE A 55 0.51 -12.09 -6.04
C ILE A 55 1.13 -10.80 -5.50
N PHE A 56 0.54 -10.21 -4.47
CA PHE A 56 0.94 -8.94 -3.86
C PHE A 56 1.35 -9.16 -2.41
N SER A 57 2.63 -9.48 -2.23
CA SER A 57 3.25 -9.68 -0.92
C SER A 57 3.19 -8.42 -0.04
N ALA A 58 2.93 -8.60 1.25
CA ALA A 58 3.04 -7.55 2.26
C ALA A 58 4.50 -7.26 2.66
N VAL A 59 5.45 -8.13 2.28
CA VAL A 59 6.90 -7.88 2.49
C VAL A 59 7.35 -6.66 1.68
N VAL A 60 7.84 -5.64 2.38
CA VAL A 60 8.37 -4.40 1.77
C VAL A 60 9.77 -4.14 2.33
N GLY A 61 10.80 -4.31 1.48
CA GLY A 61 12.21 -4.21 1.91
C GLY A 61 12.60 -2.87 2.52
N THR A 62 11.92 -1.79 2.13
CA THR A 62 12.16 -0.41 2.59
C THR A 62 11.10 0.07 3.59
N SER A 63 10.35 -0.84 4.22
CA SER A 63 9.26 -0.45 5.11
C SER A 63 9.75 0.43 6.27
N PRO A 64 9.20 1.65 6.46
CA PRO A 64 9.59 2.49 7.58
C PRO A 64 9.33 1.87 8.95
N VAL A 65 8.33 0.97 9.05
CA VAL A 65 7.92 0.32 10.31
C VAL A 65 8.99 -0.63 10.83
N GLU A 66 9.80 -1.21 9.95
CA GLU A 66 10.82 -2.19 10.33
C GLU A 66 12.04 -1.55 10.99
N ARG A 67 12.25 -0.23 10.81
CA ARG A 67 13.35 0.50 11.46
C ARG A 67 13.19 0.57 12.98
N PRO A 68 12.04 1.01 13.54
CA PRO A 68 11.83 1.02 14.99
C PRO A 68 11.46 -0.35 15.57
N PHE A 69 10.71 -1.20 14.84
CA PHE A 69 10.15 -2.44 15.40
C PHE A 69 10.95 -3.70 15.07
N GLY A 70 11.99 -3.61 14.24
CA GLY A 70 12.75 -4.76 13.76
C GLY A 70 12.02 -5.54 12.67
N LYS A 71 12.64 -6.64 12.22
CA LYS A 71 12.11 -7.53 11.17
C LYS A 71 11.99 -8.98 11.68
N PRO A 72 10.95 -9.73 11.29
CA PRO A 72 9.74 -9.30 10.58
C PRO A 72 8.71 -8.65 11.53
N THR A 73 7.86 -7.77 11.00
CA THR A 73 6.67 -7.29 11.74
C THR A 73 5.43 -8.01 11.26
N ILE A 74 4.36 -7.97 12.05
CA ILE A 74 3.04 -8.49 11.64
C ILE A 74 2.48 -7.78 10.39
N LEU A 75 2.93 -6.55 10.08
CA LEU A 75 2.45 -5.79 8.92
C LEU A 75 3.29 -6.01 7.65
N THR A 76 4.48 -6.60 7.77
CA THR A 76 5.46 -6.69 6.67
C THR A 76 5.89 -8.14 6.40
N THR A 77 5.01 -9.08 6.66
CA THR A 77 5.25 -10.52 6.48
C THR A 77 3.99 -11.22 6.01
N ASP A 78 4.16 -12.37 5.36
CA ASP A 78 3.08 -13.16 4.77
C ASP A 78 3.11 -14.61 5.28
N GLY A 79 2.09 -15.38 4.90
CA GLY A 79 2.04 -16.82 5.11
C GLY A 79 2.05 -17.24 6.58
N GLU A 80 2.82 -18.29 6.89
CA GLU A 80 2.82 -18.92 8.21
C GLU A 80 3.39 -17.99 9.30
N THR A 81 4.42 -17.19 8.98
CA THR A 81 4.97 -16.19 9.90
C THR A 81 3.91 -15.15 10.28
N HIS A 82 3.16 -14.62 9.30
CA HIS A 82 2.06 -13.69 9.58
C HIS A 82 1.02 -14.31 10.50
N LYS A 83 0.60 -15.54 10.18
CA LYS A 83 -0.41 -16.28 10.95
C LYS A 83 0.01 -16.47 12.41
N GLN A 84 1.26 -16.86 12.67
CA GLN A 84 1.79 -17.05 14.02
C GLN A 84 1.82 -15.73 14.82
N LEU A 85 2.31 -14.64 14.22
CA LEU A 85 2.32 -13.33 14.86
C LEU A 85 0.90 -12.83 15.17
N ARG A 86 -0.04 -13.04 14.23
CA ARG A 86 -1.44 -12.62 14.37
C ARG A 86 -2.18 -13.39 15.47
N GLN A 87 -1.93 -14.69 15.61
CA GLN A 87 -2.51 -15.51 16.67
C GLN A 87 -2.15 -15.02 18.08
N GLY A 88 -0.97 -14.41 18.27
CA GLY A 88 -0.60 -13.81 19.56
C GLY A 88 -1.39 -12.54 19.92
N VAL A 89 -2.03 -11.92 18.93
CA VAL A 89 -2.74 -10.62 19.05
C VAL A 89 -4.25 -10.81 19.10
N ASP A 90 -4.80 -11.67 18.24
CA ASP A 90 -6.25 -11.87 18.05
C ASP A 90 -7.09 -12.18 19.31
N PRO A 91 -6.62 -12.95 20.32
CA PRO A 91 -7.42 -13.28 21.50
C PRO A 91 -7.93 -12.07 22.29
N LYS A 92 -7.32 -10.90 22.11
CA LYS A 92 -7.68 -9.65 22.80
C LYS A 92 -8.72 -8.81 22.05
N TYR A 93 -9.09 -9.19 20.82
CA TYR A 93 -9.95 -8.41 19.93
C TYR A 93 -11.23 -9.14 19.50
N ARG A 94 -11.61 -10.21 20.24
CA ARG A 94 -12.92 -10.86 20.14
C ARG A 94 -13.80 -10.40 21.29
#